data_AF-A0A941MJ58-F1
#
_entry.id   AF-A0A941MJ58-F1
#
_cell.length_a   1.000
_cell.length_b   1.000
_cell.length_c   1.000
_cell.angle_alpha   90.00
_cell.angle_beta   90.00
_cell.angle_gamma   90.00
#
_symmetry.space_group_name_H-M   'P 1'
#
loop_
_entity.id
_entity.type
_entity.pdbx_description
1 polymer ?
#
loop_
_entity_poly.entity_id
_entity_poly.type
_entity_poly.pdbx_seq_one_letter_code
_entity_poly.pdbx_strand_id
1 'polypeptide(L)'
;QSRLNLVLEHFVQNQAYDGVIFLAHSQGSVIVYDYLRDNGPNYTRLGDAAPALLTFGSPLGSIYQKYFHEYAAAKPVPIGIASKLKCWINLFRVDDYIGGRIQPPPGLRVDNHVMGLGGHTGYWTEPDVAEALDAILTGKVADATKPPPLPPPPMTPSAPYAVRAMRRA
;
A
#
# COMPACT_ATOMS: atom_id res chain seq x y z
N GLN A 1 12.64 -15.38 -8.91
CA GLN A 1 11.59 -15.63 -7.91
C GLN A 1 11.60 -17.06 -7.32
N SER A 2 12.31 -18.04 -7.91
CA SER A 2 12.33 -19.43 -7.41
C SER A 2 12.72 -19.60 -5.94
N ARG A 3 13.65 -18.79 -5.42
CA ARG A 3 14.06 -18.84 -4.00
C ARG A 3 12.95 -18.37 -3.05
N LEU A 4 12.20 -17.33 -3.41
CA LEU A 4 11.08 -16.84 -2.59
C LEU A 4 9.98 -17.90 -2.51
N ASN A 5 9.68 -18.58 -3.63
CA ASN A 5 8.74 -19.70 -3.65
C ASN A 5 9.15 -20.83 -2.71
N LEU A 6 10.42 -21.24 -2.74
CA LEU A 6 10.91 -22.30 -1.85
C LEU A 6 10.76 -21.94 -0.37
N VAL A 7 11.03 -20.68 0.00
CA VAL A 7 10.84 -20.22 1.39
C VAL A 7 9.36 -20.26 1.76
N LEU A 8 8.48 -19.70 0.93
CA LEU A 8 7.04 -19.67 1.21
C LEU A 8 6.44 -21.08 1.29
N GLU A 9 6.80 -21.96 0.36
CA GLU A 9 6.38 -23.37 0.38
C GLU A 9 6.86 -24.06 1.66
N HIS A 10 8.14 -23.89 2.01
CA HIS A 10 8.69 -24.52 3.21
C HIS A 10 8.02 -24.04 4.49
N PHE A 11 7.69 -22.75 4.62
CA PHE A 11 7.08 -22.23 5.84
C PHE A 11 5.57 -22.43 5.89
N VAL A 12 4.85 -22.24 4.79
CA VAL A 12 3.38 -22.27 4.78
C VAL A 12 2.84 -23.70 4.67
N GLN A 13 3.54 -24.62 4.01
CA GLN A 13 3.08 -26.02 3.95
C GLN A 13 3.42 -26.80 5.21
N ASN A 14 4.48 -26.42 5.93
CA ASN A 14 4.91 -27.13 7.13
C ASN A 14 4.35 -26.54 8.43
N GLN A 15 3.66 -25.40 8.37
CA GLN A 15 3.07 -24.73 9.52
C GLN A 15 1.69 -24.17 9.11
N ALA A 16 0.66 -24.42 9.90
CA ALA A 16 -0.71 -24.00 9.62
C ALA A 16 -0.92 -22.49 9.90
N TYR A 17 -0.28 -21.63 9.12
CA TYR A 17 -0.45 -20.18 9.23
C TYR A 17 -1.69 -19.69 8.49
N ASP A 18 -2.47 -18.80 9.13
CA ASP A 18 -3.69 -18.19 8.55
C ASP A 18 -3.41 -17.01 7.59
N GLY A 19 -2.13 -16.64 7.42
CA GLY A 19 -1.73 -15.48 6.62
C GLY A 19 -0.23 -15.33 6.45
N VAL A 20 0.17 -14.56 5.44
CA VAL A 20 1.55 -14.16 5.19
C VAL A 20 1.60 -12.64 5.03
N ILE A 21 2.45 -11.97 5.81
CA ILE A 21 2.67 -10.53 5.69
C ILE A 21 4.02 -10.29 5.01
N PHE A 22 4.00 -9.62 3.88
CA PHE A 22 5.21 -9.15 3.22
C PHE A 22 5.56 -7.75 3.72
N LEU A 23 6.73 -7.62 4.34
CA LEU A 23 7.32 -6.33 4.71
C LEU A 23 8.45 -6.03 3.73
N ALA A 24 8.39 -4.89 3.05
CA ALA A 24 9.29 -4.61 1.94
C ALA A 24 9.75 -3.15 1.90
N HIS A 25 11.07 -2.96 1.81
CA HIS A 25 11.70 -1.66 1.66
C HIS A 25 12.28 -1.49 0.25
N SER A 26 12.20 -0.27 -0.30
CA SER A 26 12.89 0.10 -1.55
C SER A 26 12.59 -0.90 -2.68
N GLN A 27 13.62 -1.40 -3.38
CA GLN A 27 13.48 -2.38 -4.47
C GLN A 27 12.75 -3.68 -4.04
N GLY A 28 12.81 -4.05 -2.76
CA GLY A 28 12.03 -5.18 -2.23
C GLY A 28 10.53 -5.01 -2.46
N SER A 29 10.02 -3.77 -2.42
CA SER A 29 8.61 -3.46 -2.67
C SER A 29 8.18 -3.85 -4.09
N VAL A 30 9.05 -3.61 -5.07
CA VAL A 30 8.79 -3.96 -6.47
C VAL A 30 8.88 -5.47 -6.67
N ILE A 31 9.88 -6.12 -6.06
CA ILE A 31 10.02 -7.58 -6.15
C ILE A 31 8.78 -8.29 -5.59
N VAL A 32 8.26 -7.83 -4.44
CA VAL A 32 7.04 -8.39 -3.86
C VAL A 32 5.81 -8.04 -4.69
N TYR A 33 5.70 -6.81 -5.20
CA TYR A 33 4.62 -6.44 -6.10
C TYR A 33 4.59 -7.34 -7.34
N ASP A 34 5.72 -7.53 -8.03
CA ASP A 34 5.85 -8.42 -9.18
C ASP A 34 5.53 -9.87 -8.78
N TYR A 35 6.00 -10.31 -7.61
CA TYR A 35 5.71 -11.65 -7.11
C TYR A 35 4.21 -11.88 -6.98
N LEU A 36 3.51 -10.95 -6.32
CA LEU A 36 2.07 -11.02 -6.11
C LEU A 36 1.31 -10.86 -7.44
N ARG A 37 1.75 -9.94 -8.31
CA ARG A 37 1.17 -9.70 -9.65
C ARG A 37 1.24 -10.94 -10.54
N ASP A 38 2.41 -11.57 -10.63
CA ASP A 38 2.71 -12.61 -11.61
C ASP A 38 2.43 -14.03 -11.06
N ASN A 39 2.59 -14.25 -9.76
CA ASN A 39 2.34 -15.55 -9.12
C ASN A 39 1.03 -15.60 -8.34
N GLY A 40 0.16 -14.59 -8.45
CA GLY A 40 -1.16 -14.66 -7.84
C GLY A 40 -2.00 -15.89 -8.22
N PRO A 41 -1.89 -16.45 -9.43
CA PRO A 41 -2.51 -17.75 -9.73
C PRO A 41 -1.96 -18.94 -8.93
N ASN A 42 -0.74 -18.86 -8.39
CA ASN A 42 -0.08 -19.89 -7.57
C ASN A 42 -0.27 -19.68 -6.05
N TYR A 43 -1.14 -18.76 -5.63
CA TYR A 43 -1.50 -18.61 -4.21
C TYR A 43 -2.09 -19.87 -3.58
N THR A 44 -2.48 -20.87 -4.37
CA THR A 44 -2.82 -22.21 -3.87
C THR A 44 -1.70 -22.83 -3.03
N ARG A 45 -0.42 -22.48 -3.28
CA ARG A 45 0.72 -22.94 -2.47
C ARG A 45 0.84 -22.27 -1.12
N LEU A 46 0.21 -21.09 -0.96
CA LEU A 46 0.01 -20.47 0.35
C LEU A 46 -1.17 -21.12 1.10
N GLY A 47 -1.82 -22.15 0.54
CA GLY A 47 -3.03 -22.74 1.09
C GLY A 47 -4.15 -21.68 1.21
N ASP A 48 -4.71 -21.58 2.41
CA ASP A 48 -5.72 -20.58 2.76
C ASP A 48 -5.11 -19.26 3.28
N ALA A 49 -3.78 -19.18 3.40
CA ALA A 49 -3.10 -17.99 3.90
C ALA A 49 -3.21 -16.84 2.89
N ALA A 50 -4.02 -15.84 3.25
CA ALA A 50 -4.18 -14.65 2.42
C ALA A 50 -3.02 -13.65 2.65
N PRO A 51 -2.39 -13.14 1.57
CA PRO A 51 -1.27 -12.21 1.70
C PRO A 51 -1.71 -10.83 2.17
N ALA A 52 -0.85 -10.17 2.94
CA ALA A 52 -0.91 -8.74 3.25
C ALA A 52 0.43 -8.08 2.87
N LEU A 53 0.40 -6.80 2.52
CA LEU A 53 1.59 -6.09 2.05
C LEU A 53 1.80 -4.77 2.82
N LEU A 54 2.98 -4.62 3.39
CA LEU A 54 3.49 -3.38 3.95
C LEU A 54 4.75 -2.96 3.18
N THR A 55 4.64 -1.88 2.41
CA THR A 55 5.77 -1.30 1.68
C THR A 55 6.22 0.00 2.32
N PHE A 56 7.50 0.29 2.26
CA PHE A 56 8.02 1.59 2.67
C PHE A 56 9.25 2.01 1.88
N GLY A 57 9.37 3.31 1.64
CA GLY A 57 10.36 3.85 0.70
C GLY A 57 10.20 3.24 -0.71
N SER A 58 8.98 2.90 -1.12
CA SER A 58 8.77 2.15 -2.37
C SER A 58 9.01 3.03 -3.61
N PRO A 59 9.89 2.62 -4.55
CA PRO A 59 10.08 3.34 -5.80
C PRO A 59 8.95 3.09 -6.81
N LEU A 60 7.95 2.28 -6.44
CA LEU A 60 6.90 1.83 -7.35
C LEU A 60 6.12 3.02 -7.93
N GLY A 61 5.72 3.97 -7.08
CA GLY A 61 4.94 5.14 -7.49
C GLY A 61 5.72 6.29 -8.10
N SER A 62 7.03 6.33 -7.86
CA SER A 62 7.90 7.47 -8.19
C SER A 62 8.73 7.21 -9.45
N ILE A 63 9.54 6.16 -9.44
CA ILE A 63 10.47 5.81 -10.52
C ILE A 63 9.78 4.83 -11.46
N TYR A 64 9.18 3.76 -10.91
CA TYR A 64 8.74 2.66 -11.75
C TYR A 64 7.48 2.99 -12.56
N GLN A 65 6.43 3.50 -11.91
CA GLN A 65 5.22 3.96 -12.59
C GLN A 65 5.45 5.10 -13.57
N LYS A 66 6.55 5.85 -13.40
CA LYS A 66 6.89 7.00 -14.25
C LYS A 66 7.68 6.60 -15.49
N TYR A 67 8.63 5.67 -15.37
CA TYR A 67 9.59 5.38 -16.44
C TYR A 67 9.45 3.98 -17.06
N PHE A 68 8.73 3.05 -16.43
CA PHE A 68 8.58 1.68 -16.92
C PHE A 68 7.12 1.37 -17.25
N HIS A 69 6.84 1.15 -18.53
CA HIS A 69 5.48 0.99 -19.05
C HIS A 69 4.72 -0.19 -18.46
N GLU A 70 5.40 -1.25 -18.02
CA GLU A 70 4.84 -2.43 -17.38
C GLU A 70 4.26 -2.14 -15.99
N TYR A 71 4.68 -1.06 -15.33
CA TYR A 71 4.16 -0.64 -14.02
C TYR A 71 3.11 0.46 -14.09
N ALA A 72 2.82 0.99 -15.28
CA ALA A 72 1.90 2.10 -15.46
C ALA A 72 0.56 1.83 -14.75
N ALA A 73 0.15 2.77 -13.88
CA ALA A 73 -1.04 2.61 -13.03
C ALA A 73 -2.34 2.40 -13.82
N ALA A 74 -2.40 2.78 -15.10
CA ALA A 74 -3.56 2.52 -15.95
C ALA A 74 -3.74 1.04 -16.32
N LYS A 75 -2.72 0.20 -16.16
CA LYS A 75 -2.81 -1.22 -16.48
C LYS A 75 -3.59 -1.95 -15.38
N PRO A 76 -4.64 -2.72 -15.74
CA PRO A 76 -5.35 -3.52 -14.77
C PRO A 76 -4.41 -4.60 -14.21
N VAL A 77 -4.58 -4.90 -12.93
CA VAL A 77 -3.81 -5.97 -12.29
C VAL A 77 -4.38 -7.32 -12.72
N PRO A 78 -3.55 -8.36 -12.90
CA PRO A 78 -4.06 -9.71 -13.04
C PRO A 78 -5.05 -10.05 -11.93
N ILE A 79 -6.18 -10.69 -12.29
CA ILE A 79 -7.32 -11.00 -11.41
C ILE A 79 -6.89 -11.72 -10.11
N GLY A 80 -5.76 -12.45 -10.15
CA GLY A 80 -5.24 -13.21 -9.02
C GLY A 80 -4.92 -12.37 -7.77
N ILE A 81 -4.19 -11.25 -7.90
CA ILE A 81 -3.82 -10.42 -6.73
C ILE A 81 -5.00 -9.61 -6.20
N ALA A 82 -5.87 -9.12 -7.09
CA ALA A 82 -7.02 -8.29 -6.73
C ALA A 82 -8.10 -9.03 -5.94
N SER A 83 -8.10 -10.36 -5.91
CA SER A 83 -9.09 -11.16 -5.17
C SER A 83 -8.59 -11.72 -3.85
N LYS A 84 -7.28 -11.77 -3.60
CA LYS A 84 -6.70 -12.43 -2.41
C LYS A 84 -5.90 -11.52 -1.49
N LEU A 85 -5.47 -10.34 -1.94
CA LEU A 85 -4.69 -9.42 -1.10
C LEU A 85 -5.59 -8.83 -0.01
N LYS A 86 -5.31 -9.15 1.27
CA LYS A 86 -6.06 -8.65 2.43
C LYS A 86 -5.98 -7.13 2.53
N CYS A 87 -4.77 -6.59 2.50
CA CYS A 87 -4.50 -5.16 2.57
C CYS A 87 -3.15 -4.82 1.92
N TRP A 88 -3.00 -3.55 1.56
CA TRP A 88 -1.71 -2.97 1.18
C TRP A 88 -1.56 -1.59 1.81
N ILE A 89 -0.61 -1.47 2.74
CA ILE A 89 -0.19 -0.19 3.33
C ILE A 89 1.14 0.23 2.69
N ASN A 90 1.25 1.49 2.28
CA ASN A 90 2.49 2.09 1.79
C ASN A 90 2.87 3.31 2.64
N LEU A 91 4.01 3.23 3.32
CA LEU A 91 4.57 4.36 4.07
C LEU A 91 5.65 5.06 3.24
N PHE A 92 5.62 6.38 3.15
CA PHE A 92 6.63 7.14 2.43
C PHE A 92 6.91 8.48 3.10
N ARG A 93 8.18 8.87 3.18
CA ARG A 93 8.57 10.17 3.73
C ARG A 93 8.43 11.28 2.70
N VAL A 94 8.19 12.50 3.18
CA VAL A 94 8.09 13.69 2.33
C VAL A 94 9.41 14.05 1.62
N ASP A 95 10.56 13.61 2.17
CA ASP A 95 11.91 13.90 1.66
C ASP A 95 12.61 12.66 1.08
N ASP A 96 11.88 11.55 0.89
CA ASP A 96 12.42 10.37 0.23
C ASP A 96 12.46 10.60 -1.30
N TYR A 97 13.66 10.70 -1.86
CA TYR A 97 13.87 10.92 -3.30
C TYR A 97 13.64 9.65 -4.14
N ILE A 98 13.58 8.49 -3.50
CA ILE A 98 13.28 7.20 -4.14
C ILE A 98 11.83 6.82 -3.87
N GLY A 99 11.42 6.80 -2.60
CA GLY A 99 10.10 6.39 -2.16
C GLY A 99 9.01 7.42 -2.43
N GLY A 100 7.78 6.97 -2.64
CA GLY A 100 6.67 7.91 -2.78
C GLY A 100 5.30 7.28 -2.71
N ARG A 101 4.28 8.12 -2.91
CA ARG A 101 2.89 7.68 -3.04
C ARG A 101 2.76 6.70 -4.21
N ILE A 102 2.20 5.53 -3.94
CA ILE A 102 1.88 4.53 -4.97
C ILE A 102 0.50 4.86 -5.55
N GLN A 103 0.41 4.97 -6.87
CA GLN A 103 -0.87 5.01 -7.56
C GLN A 103 -1.36 3.57 -7.74
N PRO A 104 -2.46 3.16 -7.08
CA PRO A 104 -2.93 1.79 -7.22
C PRO A 104 -3.41 1.54 -8.66
N PRO A 105 -3.11 0.38 -9.24
CA PRO A 105 -3.74 -0.01 -10.49
C PRO A 105 -5.23 -0.36 -10.26
N PRO A 106 -6.10 -0.28 -11.30
CA PRO A 106 -7.52 -0.57 -11.19
C PRO A 106 -7.78 -1.94 -10.53
N GLY A 107 -8.68 -1.95 -9.55
CA GLY A 107 -9.05 -3.16 -8.80
C GLY A 107 -8.23 -3.42 -7.54
N LEU A 108 -7.22 -2.59 -7.25
CA LEU A 108 -6.52 -2.59 -5.96
C LEU A 108 -6.68 -1.25 -5.23
N ARG A 109 -6.61 -1.31 -3.91
CA ARG A 109 -6.47 -0.19 -3.01
C ARG A 109 -5.13 -0.27 -2.31
N VAL A 110 -4.41 0.86 -2.31
CA VAL A 110 -3.20 1.06 -1.51
C VAL A 110 -3.45 2.19 -0.52
N ASP A 111 -3.33 1.87 0.75
CA ASP A 111 -3.44 2.83 1.85
C ASP A 111 -2.10 3.56 2.00
N ASN A 112 -2.01 4.76 1.45
CA ASN A 112 -0.78 5.54 1.39
C ASN A 112 -0.69 6.47 2.60
N HIS A 113 0.32 6.30 3.43
CA HIS A 113 0.60 7.12 4.62
C HIS A 113 1.87 7.92 4.42
N VAL A 114 1.74 9.24 4.53
CA VAL A 114 2.88 10.16 4.45
C VAL A 114 3.52 10.31 5.83
N MET A 115 4.84 10.17 5.88
CA MET A 115 5.66 10.31 7.09
C MET A 115 6.49 11.60 7.03
N GLY A 116 7.04 12.00 8.18
CA GLY A 116 7.93 13.16 8.31
C GLY A 116 9.28 12.99 7.60
N LEU A 117 10.22 13.89 7.91
CA LEU A 117 11.58 13.86 7.36
C LEU A 117 12.36 12.61 7.83
N GLY A 118 13.35 12.20 7.04
CA GLY A 118 14.25 11.09 7.37
C GLY A 118 14.91 10.43 6.16
N GLY A 119 14.58 10.86 4.94
CA GLY A 119 15.15 10.35 3.71
C GLY A 119 14.75 8.90 3.42
N HIS A 120 15.59 8.20 2.63
CA HIS A 120 15.25 6.89 2.10
C HIS A 120 15.56 5.70 3.03
N THR A 121 16.38 5.89 4.05
CA THR A 121 16.85 4.81 4.94
C THR A 121 16.27 4.95 6.34
N GLY A 122 16.40 3.92 7.18
CA GLY A 122 15.95 3.99 8.58
C GLY A 122 14.46 3.78 8.83
N TYR A 123 13.66 3.48 7.80
CA TYR A 123 12.22 3.17 7.98
C TYR A 123 11.96 2.09 9.03
N TRP A 124 12.82 1.06 9.11
CA TRP A 124 12.66 -0.07 10.04
C TRP A 124 12.66 0.31 11.52
N THR A 125 13.17 1.48 11.88
CA THR A 125 13.20 1.96 13.26
C THR A 125 12.04 2.90 13.58
N GLU A 126 11.19 3.20 12.61
CA GLU A 126 10.09 4.13 12.77
C GLU A 126 8.90 3.47 13.49
N PRO A 127 8.29 4.15 14.47
CA PRO A 127 7.07 3.68 15.12
C PRO A 127 5.95 3.37 14.12
N ASP A 128 5.81 4.17 13.06
CA ASP A 128 4.80 4.00 12.01
C ASP A 128 4.86 2.61 11.34
N VAL A 129 6.07 2.02 11.20
CA VAL A 129 6.21 0.67 10.63
C VAL A 129 5.65 -0.38 11.59
N ALA A 130 5.91 -0.23 12.89
CA ALA A 130 5.37 -1.13 13.91
C ALA A 130 3.84 -0.98 14.04
N GLU A 131 3.33 0.25 14.00
CA GLU A 131 1.89 0.54 14.04
C GLU A 131 1.16 -0.02 12.82
N ALA A 132 1.74 0.14 11.62
CA ALA A 132 1.18 -0.44 10.40
C ALA A 132 1.16 -1.98 10.47
N LEU A 133 2.22 -2.60 11.01
CA LEU A 133 2.26 -4.05 11.21
C LEU A 133 1.20 -4.52 12.21
N ASP A 134 1.04 -3.83 13.34
CA ASP A 134 0.00 -4.13 14.34
C ASP A 134 -1.41 -3.98 13.75
N ALA A 135 -1.65 -2.95 12.93
CA ALA A 135 -2.92 -2.79 12.24
C ALA A 135 -3.22 -4.00 11.34
N ILE A 136 -2.24 -4.49 10.58
CA ILE A 136 -2.39 -5.69 9.73
C ILE A 136 -2.71 -6.93 10.58
N LEU A 137 -1.96 -7.14 11.67
CA LEU A 137 -2.13 -8.30 12.55
C LEU A 137 -3.49 -8.28 13.27
N THR A 138 -3.98 -7.11 13.65
CA THR A 138 -5.26 -6.94 14.36
C THR A 138 -6.45 -6.77 13.43
N GLY A 139 -6.24 -6.78 12.11
CA GLY A 139 -7.29 -6.61 11.11
C GLY A 139 -7.89 -5.20 11.03
N LYS A 140 -7.26 -4.20 11.66
CA LYS A 140 -7.68 -2.78 11.63
C LYS A 140 -7.19 -2.08 10.36
N VAL A 141 -7.32 -2.74 9.22
CA VAL A 141 -6.81 -2.28 7.92
C VAL A 141 -7.91 -2.16 6.90
N ALA A 142 -7.67 -1.25 5.95
CA ALA A 142 -8.47 -1.19 4.74
C ALA A 142 -8.29 -2.47 3.90
N ASP A 143 -9.42 -3.05 3.51
CA ASP A 143 -9.48 -4.14 2.54
C ASP A 143 -8.93 -3.68 1.18
N ALA A 144 -7.93 -4.38 0.65
CA ALA A 144 -7.24 -4.00 -0.59
C ALA A 144 -8.14 -4.10 -1.83
N THR A 145 -9.26 -4.81 -1.74
CA THR A 145 -10.16 -5.08 -2.86
C THR A 145 -11.36 -4.13 -2.89
N LYS A 146 -11.60 -3.42 -1.78
CA LYS A 146 -12.73 -2.50 -1.65
C LYS A 146 -12.34 -1.08 -2.05
N PRO A 147 -13.22 -0.35 -2.75
CA PRO A 147 -12.98 1.06 -3.05
C PRO A 147 -12.85 1.87 -1.74
N PRO A 148 -12.06 2.96 -1.74
CA PRO A 148 -12.04 3.87 -0.59
C PRO A 148 -13.45 4.41 -0.32
N PRO A 149 -13.82 4.64 0.95
CA PRO A 149 -15.09 5.28 1.27
C PRO A 149 -15.19 6.62 0.55
N LEU A 150 -16.39 6.96 0.08
CA LEU A 150 -16.64 8.26 -0.54
C LEU A 150 -16.20 9.37 0.43
N PRO A 151 -15.54 10.44 -0.06
CA PRO A 151 -15.24 11.57 0.79
C PRO A 151 -16.55 12.10 1.41
N PRO A 152 -16.50 12.59 2.65
CA PRO A 152 -17.66 13.24 3.24
C PRO A 152 -18.13 14.36 2.28
N PRO A 153 -19.44 14.58 2.13
CA PRO A 153 -19.94 15.65 1.28
C PRO A 153 -19.29 16.97 1.72
N PRO A 154 -18.95 17.86 0.78
CA PRO A 154 -18.34 19.14 1.13
C PRO A 154 -19.23 19.84 2.14
N MET A 155 -18.66 20.25 3.27
CA MET A 155 -19.37 21.05 4.27
C MET A 155 -19.92 22.28 3.56
N THR A 156 -21.25 22.44 3.57
CA THR A 156 -21.89 23.67 3.08
C THR A 156 -21.27 24.85 3.79
N PRO A 157 -20.80 25.90 3.06
CA PRO A 157 -20.29 27.09 3.70
C PRO A 157 -21.38 27.67 4.60
N SER A 158 -21.12 27.77 5.89
CA SER A 158 -21.95 28.59 6.78
C SER A 158 -21.91 30.04 6.25
N ALA A 159 -23.09 30.66 6.22
CA ALA A 159 -23.36 31.93 5.55
C ALA A 159 -22.30 33.02 5.81
N PRO A 160 -21.99 33.88 4.81
CA PRO A 160 -20.94 34.88 4.93
C PRO A 160 -21.28 35.91 6.01
N TYR A 161 -20.28 36.21 6.85
CA TYR A 161 -20.29 37.34 7.78
C TYR A 161 -20.69 38.62 7.04
N ALA A 162 -21.82 39.22 7.44
CA ALA A 162 -22.28 40.49 6.94
C ALA A 162 -21.30 41.61 7.34
N VAL A 163 -20.59 42.17 6.36
CA VAL A 163 -19.78 43.38 6.55
C VAL A 163 -20.72 44.57 6.73
N ARG A 164 -20.82 45.05 7.96
CA ARG A 164 -21.58 46.26 8.32
C ARG A 164 -20.80 47.49 7.83
N ALA A 165 -21.21 48.05 6.69
CA ALA A 165 -20.66 49.31 6.19
C ALA A 165 -20.96 50.46 7.17
N MET A 166 -19.91 51.09 7.71
CA MET A 166 -20.01 52.37 8.41
C MET A 166 -20.25 53.48 7.38
N ARG A 167 -21.38 54.19 7.50
CA ARG A 167 -21.61 55.46 6.81
C ARG A 167 -20.74 56.53 7.47
N ARG A 168 -19.92 57.22 6.67
CA ARG A 168 -19.29 58.49 7.05
C ARG A 168 -20.35 59.60 7.05
N ALA A 169 -20.32 60.44 8.08
CA ALA A 169 -20.94 61.76 8.09
C ALA A 169 -19.96 62.78 7.49
#